data_AF-G3IET2-F1
#
_entry.id   AF-G3IET2-F1
#
_cell.length_a   1.000
_cell.length_b   1.000
_cell.length_c   1.000
_cell.angle_alpha   90.00
_cell.angle_beta   90.00
_cell.angle_gamma   90.00
#
_symmetry.space_group_name_H-M   'P 1'
#
loop_
_entity.id
_entity.type
_entity.pdbx_description
1 polymer ?
#
loop_
_entity_poly.entity_id
_entity_poly.type
_entity_poly.pdbx_seq_one_letter_code
_entity_poly.pdbx_strand_id
1 'polypeptide(L)'
;MDHTFNIEIENAQHLKLVVFSWEPSPRRNRVCCHGTIVLPALFRVTKTHQLAVKLEPRGLIYVKVTLMEQWENSLHGLDKSRESVMFGVDIQKVVEKENVGSMVPLLIQKCIVEIERRGCQVFQCVPTSPLLVDG
;
A
#
# COMPACT_ATOMS: atom_id res chain seq x y z
N MET A 1 -20.43 -14.56 1.93
CA MET A 1 -19.68 -13.65 2.81
C MET A 1 -18.91 -12.72 1.91
N ASP A 2 -19.11 -11.42 2.07
CA ASP A 2 -18.42 -10.42 1.25
C ASP A 2 -17.26 -9.84 2.06
N HIS A 3 -16.07 -9.85 1.46
CA HIS A 3 -14.88 -9.27 2.06
C HIS A 3 -14.52 -7.99 1.32
N THR A 4 -14.27 -6.93 2.08
CA THR A 4 -13.82 -5.64 1.54
C THR A 4 -12.38 -5.41 1.99
N PHE A 5 -11.52 -5.04 1.04
CA PHE A 5 -10.11 -4.75 1.28
C PHE A 5 -9.82 -3.34 0.77
N ASN A 6 -9.13 -2.54 1.58
CA ASN A 6 -8.57 -1.27 1.16
C ASN A 6 -7.08 -1.48 0.96
N ILE A 7 -6.58 -1.13 -0.23
CA ILE A 7 -5.18 -1.29 -0.60
C ILE A 7 -4.69 0.00 -1.26
N GLU A 8 -3.51 0.44 -0.84
CA GLU A 8 -2.81 1.55 -1.47
C GLU A 8 -1.92 1.00 -2.58
N ILE A 9 -2.01 1.59 -3.77
CA ILE A 9 -1.30 1.13 -4.97
C ILE A 9 -0.67 2.32 -5.69
N GLU A 10 0.60 2.19 -6.04
CA GLU A 10 1.34 3.19 -6.80
C GLU A 10 1.77 2.59 -8.14
N ASN A 11 1.37 3.23 -9.25
CA ASN A 11 1.68 2.83 -10.62
C ASN A 11 1.40 1.34 -10.95
N ALA A 12 0.49 0.70 -10.22
CA ALA A 12 0.19 -0.72 -10.39
C ALA A 12 -0.60 -0.97 -11.69
N GLN A 13 -0.11 -1.91 -12.49
CA GLN A 13 -0.74 -2.27 -13.77
C GLN A 13 -1.76 -3.39 -13.61
N HIS A 14 -1.56 -4.27 -12.63
CA HIS A 14 -2.34 -5.50 -12.46
C HIS A 14 -2.69 -5.73 -10.99
N LEU A 15 -3.92 -6.18 -10.75
CA LEU A 15 -4.37 -6.77 -9.48
C LEU A 15 -4.56 -8.28 -9.68
N LYS A 16 -3.73 -9.09 -9.00
CA LYS A 16 -3.81 -10.55 -9.07
C LYS A 16 -4.56 -11.10 -7.85
N LEU A 17 -5.61 -11.85 -8.11
CA LEU A 17 -6.42 -12.56 -7.12
C LEU A 17 -5.93 -14.00 -7.07
N VAL A 18 -5.55 -14.50 -5.89
CA VAL A 18 -5.09 -15.88 -5.71
C VAL A 18 -5.92 -16.55 -4.63
N VAL A 19 -6.54 -17.67 -4.96
CA VAL A 19 -7.33 -18.47 -4.02
C VAL A 19 -6.47 -19.61 -3.52
N PHE A 20 -6.36 -19.72 -2.20
CA PHE A 20 -5.64 -20.80 -1.55
C PHE A 20 -6.62 -21.77 -0.88
N SER A 21 -6.30 -23.07 -0.93
CA SER A 21 -6.86 -24.06 -0.01
C SER A 21 -5.89 -24.29 1.14
N TRP A 22 -6.42 -24.29 2.36
CA TRP A 22 -5.70 -24.72 3.54
C TRP A 22 -5.67 -26.26 3.59
N GLU A 23 -4.48 -26.86 3.55
CA GLU A 23 -4.30 -28.31 3.72
C GLU A 23 -3.73 -28.58 5.13
N PRO A 24 -4.39 -29.40 5.98
CA PRO A 24 -3.95 -29.59 7.36
C PRO A 24 -2.67 -30.42 7.51
N SER A 25 -2.30 -31.21 6.49
CA SER A 25 -1.08 -32.04 6.49
C SER A 25 -0.56 -32.28 5.06
N PRO A 26 0.60 -31.73 4.66
CA PRO A 26 1.43 -30.76 5.40
C PRO A 26 0.69 -29.42 5.55
N ARG A 27 0.84 -28.71 6.69
CA ARG A 27 0.22 -27.40 6.98
C ARG A 27 0.69 -26.33 5.99
N ARG A 28 0.15 -26.33 4.78
CA ARG A 28 0.57 -25.47 3.68
C ARG A 28 -0.65 -24.94 2.94
N ASN A 29 -0.50 -23.72 2.45
CA ASN A 29 -1.44 -23.11 1.53
C ASN A 29 -1.14 -23.61 0.12
N ARG A 30 -2.06 -24.37 -0.48
CA ARG A 30 -1.98 -24.76 -1.89
C ARG A 30 -2.75 -23.76 -2.72
N VAL A 31 -2.15 -23.26 -3.80
CA VAL A 31 -2.86 -22.40 -4.76
C VAL A 31 -3.89 -23.25 -5.51
N CYS A 32 -5.15 -22.83 -5.50
CA CYS A 32 -6.24 -23.49 -6.22
C CYS A 32 -6.41 -22.90 -7.62
N CYS A 33 -6.51 -21.58 -7.69
CA CYS A 33 -6.76 -20.83 -8.91
C CYS A 33 -6.38 -19.36 -8.72
N HIS A 34 -6.26 -18.64 -9.83
CA HIS A 34 -5.94 -17.22 -9.82
C HIS A 34 -6.63 -16.47 -10.96
N GLY A 35 -6.81 -15.16 -10.77
CA GLY A 35 -7.32 -14.26 -11.79
C GLY A 35 -6.53 -12.96 -11.78
N THR A 36 -6.60 -12.21 -12.86
CA THR A 36 -5.89 -10.94 -13.01
C THR A 36 -6.83 -9.87 -13.55
N ILE A 37 -6.76 -8.68 -12.97
CA ILE A 37 -7.46 -7.48 -13.42
C ILE A 37 -6.41 -6.47 -13.88
N VAL A 38 -6.59 -5.86 -15.05
CA VAL A 38 -5.75 -4.75 -15.55
C VAL A 38 -6.31 -3.44 -15.03
N LEU A 39 -5.56 -2.74 -14.18
CA LEU A 39 -6.04 -1.57 -13.43
C LEU A 39 -6.10 -0.27 -14.25
N PRO A 40 -5.07 0.13 -15.03
CA PRO A 40 -5.05 1.44 -15.68
C PRO A 40 -6.12 1.62 -16.77
N ALA A 41 -6.56 0.52 -17.39
CA ALA A 41 -7.63 0.55 -18.37
C ALA A 41 -9.01 0.65 -17.70
N LEU A 42 -9.15 0.07 -16.51
CA LEU A 42 -10.41 -0.01 -15.79
C LEU A 42 -10.91 1.39 -15.39
N PHE A 43 -10.07 2.19 -14.73
CA PHE A 43 -10.51 3.45 -14.13
C PHE A 43 -10.49 4.67 -15.07
N ARG A 44 -10.46 4.46 -16.39
CA ARG A 44 -10.45 5.58 -17.36
C ARG A 44 -11.79 6.30 -17.44
N VAL A 45 -12.89 5.57 -17.24
CA VAL A 45 -14.25 6.09 -17.47
C VAL A 45 -15.00 6.29 -16.15
N THR A 46 -14.92 5.32 -15.22
CA THR A 46 -15.61 5.41 -13.92
C THR A 46 -14.67 5.03 -12.78
N LYS A 47 -14.97 5.49 -11.57
CA LYS A 47 -14.19 5.13 -10.37
C LYS A 47 -14.57 3.75 -9.81
N THR A 48 -15.76 3.23 -10.12
CA THR A 48 -16.29 1.98 -9.56
C THR A 48 -16.68 1.00 -10.67
N HIS A 49 -16.17 -0.23 -10.59
CA HIS A 49 -16.47 -1.30 -11.53
C HIS A 49 -16.87 -2.58 -10.81
N GLN A 50 -17.87 -3.27 -11.34
CA GLN A 50 -18.23 -4.63 -10.92
C GLN A 50 -17.81 -5.58 -12.03
N LEU A 51 -16.95 -6.54 -11.69
CA LEU A 51 -16.29 -7.42 -12.64
C LEU A 51 -16.56 -8.88 -12.30
N ALA A 52 -16.78 -9.69 -13.33
CA ALA A 52 -16.71 -11.14 -13.25
C ALA A 52 -15.32 -11.55 -13.76
N VAL A 53 -14.41 -11.86 -12.84
CA VAL A 53 -13.03 -12.22 -13.18
C VAL A 53 -12.96 -13.73 -13.38
N LYS A 54 -12.62 -14.15 -14.60
CA LYS A 54 -12.35 -15.55 -14.89
C LYS A 54 -11.09 -16.00 -14.15
N LEU A 55 -11.18 -17.12 -13.45
CA LEU A 55 -10.07 -17.75 -12.76
C LEU A 55 -9.49 -18.87 -13.62
N GLU A 56 -8.17 -19.01 -13.60
CA GLU A 56 -7.45 -20.12 -14.20
C GLU A 56 -7.05 -21.12 -13.10
N PRO A 57 -7.30 -22.44 -13.30
CA PRO A 57 -7.75 -23.07 -14.54
C PRO A 57 -9.28 -23.01 -14.76
N ARG A 58 -10.07 -22.81 -13.71
CA ARG A 58 -11.54 -22.81 -13.77
C ARG A 58 -12.11 -21.91 -12.67
N GLY A 59 -13.31 -21.39 -12.92
CA GLY A 59 -14.10 -20.61 -11.95
C GLY A 59 -14.25 -19.14 -12.32
N LEU A 60 -15.10 -18.46 -11.58
CA LEU A 60 -15.38 -17.03 -11.70
C LEU A 60 -15.41 -16.43 -10.29
N ILE A 61 -14.84 -15.24 -10.12
CA ILE A 61 -14.98 -14.45 -8.90
C ILE A 61 -15.58 -13.10 -9.25
N TYR A 62 -16.65 -12.72 -8.54
CA TYR A 62 -17.26 -11.41 -8.67
C TYR A 62 -16.57 -10.44 -7.74
N VAL A 63 -16.09 -9.33 -8.28
CA VAL A 63 -15.33 -8.32 -7.53
C VAL A 63 -15.86 -6.95 -7.87
N LYS A 64 -16.11 -6.13 -6.84
CA LYS A 64 -16.33 -4.70 -6.99
C LYS A 64 -15.01 -3.99 -6.67
N VAL A 65 -14.47 -3.27 -7.65
CA VAL A 65 -13.25 -2.48 -7.47
C VAL A 65 -13.61 -0.99 -7.55
N THR A 66 -13.21 -0.25 -6.54
CA THR A 66 -13.40 1.20 -6.45
C THR A 66 -12.03 1.85 -6.33
N LEU A 67 -11.68 2.72 -7.28
CA LEU A 67 -10.50 3.58 -7.14
C LEU A 67 -10.84 4.70 -6.16
N MET A 68 -10.23 4.61 -4.98
CA MET A 68 -10.24 5.70 -4.01
C MET A 68 -9.02 6.57 -4.29
N GLU A 69 -9.24 7.82 -4.69
CA GLU A 69 -8.16 8.80 -4.68
C GLU A 69 -7.84 9.09 -3.22
N GLN A 70 -6.59 8.84 -2.84
CA GLN A 70 -5.94 9.15 -1.56
C GLN A 70 -6.04 10.64 -1.11
N TRP A 71 -6.87 11.44 -1.78
CA TRP A 71 -7.28 12.78 -1.43
C TRP A 71 -8.54 12.80 -0.55
N GLU A 72 -9.51 11.89 -0.69
CA GLU A 72 -10.77 12.04 0.08
C GLU A 72 -10.62 11.74 1.58
N ASN A 73 -9.65 10.92 2.01
CA ASN A 73 -9.40 10.68 3.44
C ASN A 73 -8.38 11.64 4.09
N SER A 74 -7.59 12.36 3.30
CA SER A 74 -6.75 13.45 3.81
C SER A 74 -7.45 14.81 3.76
N LEU A 75 -8.61 14.92 3.09
CA LEU A 75 -9.33 16.20 2.90
C LEU A 75 -10.77 16.25 3.39
N HIS A 76 -11.20 15.27 4.18
CA HIS A 76 -12.23 15.52 5.20
C HIS A 76 -11.63 16.34 6.36
N GLY A 77 -11.16 17.52 5.98
CA GLY A 77 -10.31 18.43 6.72
C GLY A 77 -9.84 19.61 5.86
N LEU A 78 -10.26 19.71 4.58
CA LEU A 78 -10.18 20.95 3.80
C LEU A 78 -11.27 21.94 4.27
N ASP A 79 -11.26 22.20 5.57
CA ASP A 79 -11.50 23.57 5.99
C ASP A 79 -10.30 24.36 5.47
N LYS A 80 -10.47 25.03 4.33
CA LYS A 80 -9.47 25.93 3.71
C LYS A 80 -9.04 27.06 4.65
N SER A 81 -9.60 27.15 5.86
CA SER A 81 -9.17 28.03 6.93
C SER A 81 -8.04 27.47 7.81
N ARG A 82 -7.72 26.17 7.78
CA ARG A 82 -6.58 25.62 8.53
C ARG A 82 -5.40 25.41 7.60
N GLU A 83 -4.55 26.43 7.55
CA GLU A 83 -3.22 26.37 6.96
C GLU A 83 -2.55 25.05 7.39
N SER A 84 -2.21 24.15 6.44
CA SER A 84 -1.50 22.91 6.78
C SER A 84 -0.26 23.31 7.57
N VAL A 85 -0.13 22.82 8.80
CA VAL A 85 0.92 23.31 9.72
C VAL A 85 2.21 22.52 9.61
N MET A 86 2.17 21.30 9.05
CA MET A 86 3.25 20.34 9.26
C MET A 86 3.59 19.45 8.05
N PHE A 87 2.62 19.03 7.23
CA PHE A 87 2.86 18.18 6.06
C PHE A 87 2.52 18.91 4.76
N GLY A 88 3.35 18.71 3.71
CA GLY A 88 3.20 19.41 2.42
C GLY A 88 3.59 20.90 2.46
N VAL A 89 4.22 21.34 3.55
CA VAL A 89 4.75 22.70 3.75
C VAL A 89 6.26 22.68 3.55
N ASP A 90 6.81 23.77 3.03
CA ASP A 90 8.26 23.96 2.95
C ASP A 90 8.92 23.78 4.34
N ILE A 91 10.00 23.00 4.37
CA ILE A 91 10.65 22.61 5.62
C ILE A 91 11.22 23.80 6.39
N GLN A 92 11.67 24.87 5.70
CA GLN A 92 12.19 26.07 6.37
C GLN A 92 11.08 26.80 7.12
N LYS A 93 9.88 26.89 6.52
CA LYS A 93 8.71 27.50 7.17
C LYS A 93 8.30 26.75 8.44
N VAL A 94 8.41 25.42 8.44
CA VAL A 94 8.13 24.61 9.63
C VAL A 94 9.15 24.90 10.73
N VAL A 95 10.45 24.97 10.38
CA VAL A 95 11.53 25.29 11.33
C VAL A 95 11.37 26.69 11.94
N GLU A 96 11.12 27.69 11.11
CA GLU A 96 10.86 29.08 11.55
C GLU A 96 9.66 29.16 12.49
N LYS A 97 8.58 28.42 12.19
CA LYS A 97 7.37 28.37 12.99
C LYS A 97 7.58 27.71 14.35
N GLU A 98 8.38 26.65 14.41
CA GLU A 98 8.68 25.95 15.67
C GLU A 98 9.60 26.78 16.58
N ASN A 99 10.49 27.60 16.01
CA ASN A 99 11.35 28.56 16.71
C ASN A 99 12.08 27.98 17.95
N VAL A 100 12.54 26.74 17.84
CA VAL A 100 13.26 26.02 18.91
C VAL A 100 14.78 26.06 18.74
N GLY A 101 15.30 26.80 17.76
CA GLY A 101 16.74 26.88 17.46
C GLY A 101 17.33 25.62 16.84
N SER A 102 16.49 24.71 16.32
CA SER A 102 16.90 23.52 15.57
C SER A 102 16.88 23.80 14.07
N MET A 103 17.78 23.15 13.30
CA MET A 103 17.80 23.24 11.84
C MET A 103 16.79 22.32 11.15
N VAL A 104 16.10 21.48 11.93
CA VAL A 104 15.12 20.51 11.44
C VAL A 104 13.86 20.54 12.32
N PRO A 105 12.69 20.19 11.76
CA PRO A 105 11.47 20.11 12.54
C PRO A 105 11.58 19.16 13.74
N LEU A 106 10.90 19.50 14.83
CA LEU A 106 10.89 18.77 16.10
C LEU A 106 10.48 17.31 15.94
N LEU A 107 9.58 17.00 15.00
CA LEU A 107 9.21 15.63 14.70
C LEU A 107 10.42 14.83 14.20
N ILE A 108 11.18 15.37 13.26
CA ILE A 108 12.39 14.74 12.74
C ILE A 108 13.41 14.59 13.87
N GLN A 109 13.62 15.65 14.66
CA GLN A 109 14.55 15.62 15.80
C GLN A 109 14.18 14.52 16.81
N LYS A 110 12.90 14.39 17.18
CA LYS A 110 12.41 13.36 18.10
C LYS A 110 12.52 11.95 17.50
N CYS A 111 12.24 11.80 16.21
CA CYS A 111 12.44 10.54 15.50
C CYS A 111 13.90 10.11 15.51
N ILE A 112 14.85 11.04 15.27
CA ILE A 112 16.29 10.75 15.34
C ILE A 112 16.65 10.26 16.74
N VAL A 113 16.24 10.97 17.79
CA VAL A 113 16.52 10.58 19.18
C VAL A 113 15.97 9.19 19.49
N GLU A 114 14.74 8.89 19.04
CA GLU A 114 14.13 7.59 19.32
C GLU A 114 14.78 6.45 18.50
N ILE A 115 15.26 6.73 17.29
CA ILE A 115 16.04 5.79 16.48
C ILE A 115 17.37 5.50 17.16
N GLU A 116 18.09 6.52 17.62
CA GLU A 116 19.35 6.38 18.35
C GLU A 116 19.15 5.58 19.64
N ARG A 117 18.04 5.83 20.36
CA ARG A 117 17.70 5.11 21.59
C ARG A 117 17.40 3.63 21.37
N ARG A 118 16.70 3.28 20.27
CA ARG A 118 16.31 1.89 19.96
C ARG A 118 17.37 1.11 19.19
N GLY A 119 18.25 1.82 18.48
CA GLY A 119 19.22 1.25 17.55
C GLY A 119 18.59 0.89 16.19
N CYS A 120 19.37 1.04 15.12
CA CYS A 120 18.98 0.59 13.79
C CYS A 120 19.40 -0.88 13.58
N GLN A 121 18.48 -1.83 13.77
CA GLN A 121 18.72 -3.19 13.29
C GLN A 121 18.62 -3.20 11.76
N VAL A 122 19.78 -3.32 11.10
CA VAL A 122 19.87 -3.53 9.66
C VAL A 122 19.35 -4.94 9.39
N PHE A 123 18.11 -5.06 8.92
CA PHE A 123 17.66 -6.31 8.30
C PHE A 123 18.44 -6.47 7.00
N GLN A 124 19.50 -7.27 7.05
CA GLN A 124 20.22 -7.70 5.86
C GLN A 124 19.26 -8.59 5.06
N CYS A 125 18.60 -8.02 4.06
CA CYS A 125 17.89 -8.78 3.05
C CYS A 125 18.92 -9.65 2.32
N VAL A 126 19.04 -10.91 2.70
CA VAL A 126 19.81 -11.89 1.94
C VAL A 126 19.06 -12.11 0.63
N PRO A 127 19.65 -11.88 -0.55
CA PRO A 127 19.02 -12.24 -1.80
C PRO A 127 18.88 -13.76 -1.83
N THR A 128 17.64 -14.26 -1.82
CA THR A 128 17.33 -15.65 -2.10
C THR A 128 17.81 -15.94 -3.52
N SER A 129 18.87 -16.75 -3.65
CA SER A 129 19.43 -17.19 -4.93
C SER A 129 18.34 -17.80 -5.83
N PRO A 130 18.31 -17.51 -7.14
CA PRO A 130 17.42 -18.19 -8.06
C PRO A 130 17.85 -19.65 -8.24
N LEU A 131 16.84 -20.52 -8.31
CA LEU A 131 16.94 -21.96 -8.54
C LEU A 131 17.79 -22.27 -9.78
N LEU A 132 18.82 -23.11 -9.61
CA LEU A 132 19.49 -23.81 -10.69
C LEU A 132 18.52 -24.85 -11.28
N VAL A 133 18.04 -24.55 -12.49
CA VAL A 133 17.55 -25.53 -13.45
C VAL A 133 18.76 -25.97 -14.27
N ASP A 134 19.18 -27.22 -14.12
CA ASP A 134 19.40 -28.19 -15.20
C ASP A 134 20.24 -29.38 -14.72
N GLY A 135 19.79 -30.58 -15.09
CA GLY A 135 20.36 -31.89 -14.81
C GLY A 135 19.37 -32.99 -15.11
#